data_AF-A0A6P0I561-F1
#
_entry.id   AF-A0A6P0I561-F1
#
_cell.length_a   1.000
_cell.length_b   1.000
_cell.length_c   1.000
_cell.angle_alpha   90.00
_cell.angle_beta   90.00
_cell.angle_gamma   90.00
#
_symmetry.space_group_name_H-M   'P 1'
#
loop_
_entity.id
_entity.type
_entity.pdbx_description
1 polymer ?
#
loop_
_entity_poly.entity_id
_entity_poly.type
_entity_poly.pdbx_seq_one_letter_code
_entity_poly.pdbx_strand_id
1 'polypeptide(L)'
;MQTKSPILYHDELEKAAIGGWLLSTAEIKHLIGVKPYCQKGSNIYTRGSWQFIKAGQIGGAIGWIVEKINHGNLTTSDEYK
;
A
#
# COMPACT_ATOMS: atom_id res chain seq x y z
N MET A 1 -15.22 -23.86 9.91
CA MET A 1 -15.15 -22.61 9.12
C MET A 1 -14.43 -21.59 9.99
N GLN A 2 -13.12 -21.39 9.82
CA GLN A 2 -12.38 -20.41 10.62
C GLN A 2 -12.75 -19.01 10.14
N THR A 3 -13.43 -18.25 10.99
CA THR A 3 -13.79 -16.85 10.77
C THR A 3 -12.49 -16.06 10.65
N LYS A 4 -12.01 -15.86 9.43
CA LYS A 4 -10.81 -15.04 9.19
C LYS A 4 -11.13 -13.65 9.71
N SER A 5 -10.44 -13.22 10.77
CA SER A 5 -10.60 -11.89 11.32
C SER A 5 -10.47 -10.86 10.19
N PRO A 6 -11.31 -9.81 10.14
CA PRO A 6 -11.35 -8.86 9.02
C PRO A 6 -10.05 -8.06 8.80
N ILE A 7 -9.07 -8.23 9.69
CA ILE A 7 -7.79 -7.52 9.76
C ILE A 7 -6.61 -8.43 9.31
N LEU A 8 -6.88 -9.62 8.75
CA LEU A 8 -5.87 -10.66 8.45
C LEU A 8 -4.60 -10.16 7.75
N TYR A 9 -4.73 -9.15 6.88
CA TYR A 9 -3.62 -8.63 6.07
C TYR A 9 -2.75 -7.58 6.80
N HIS A 10 -3.14 -7.12 7.99
CA HIS A 10 -2.49 -6.01 8.67
C HIS A 10 -1.03 -6.33 9.03
N ASP A 11 -0.77 -7.52 9.58
CA ASP A 11 0.58 -7.92 10.01
C ASP A 11 1.55 -8.03 8.82
N GLU A 12 1.07 -8.52 7.67
CA GLU A 12 1.87 -8.67 6.46
C GLU A 12 2.14 -7.31 5.80
N LEU A 13 1.13 -6.42 5.76
CA LEU A 13 1.34 -5.05 5.28
C LEU A 13 2.26 -4.25 6.20
N GLU A 14 2.20 -4.46 7.51
CA GLU A 14 3.08 -3.78 8.47
C GLU A 14 4.53 -4.23 8.31
N LYS A 15 4.78 -5.53 8.14
CA LYS A 15 6.12 -6.05 7.81
C LYS A 15 6.64 -5.51 6.48
N ALA A 16 5.79 -5.48 5.45
CA ALA A 16 6.16 -4.94 4.14
C ALA A 16 6.51 -3.45 4.21
N ALA A 17 5.72 -2.67 4.95
CA ALA A 17 5.96 -1.24 5.15
C ALA A 17 7.25 -0.98 5.93
N ILE A 18 7.48 -1.70 7.04
CA ILE A 18 8.72 -1.58 7.84
C ILE A 18 9.95 -2.01 7.03
N GLY A 19 9.82 -3.09 6.25
CA GLY A 19 10.90 -3.64 5.44
C GLY A 19 11.17 -2.90 4.13
N GLY A 20 10.32 -1.96 3.73
CA GLY A 20 10.39 -1.31 2.41
C GLY A 20 10.25 -2.30 1.25
N TRP A 21 9.47 -3.36 1.44
CA TRP A 21 9.35 -4.44 0.45
C TRP A 21 8.52 -3.99 -0.76
N LEU A 22 8.98 -4.41 -1.93
CA LEU A 22 8.23 -4.22 -3.18
C LEU A 22 7.31 -5.42 -3.38
N LEU A 23 6.01 -5.16 -3.45
CA LEU A 23 4.98 -6.18 -3.69
C LEU A 23 4.43 -6.07 -5.11
N SER A 24 4.15 -7.21 -5.72
CA SER A 24 3.46 -7.26 -7.00
C SER A 24 1.96 -6.99 -6.85
N THR A 25 1.32 -6.69 -7.97
CA THR A 25 -0.15 -6.53 -8.04
C THR A 25 -0.89 -7.81 -7.60
N ALA A 26 -0.30 -8.98 -7.84
CA ALA A 26 -0.88 -10.28 -7.47
C ALA A 26 -0.82 -10.50 -5.95
N GLU A 27 0.32 -10.20 -5.33
CA GLU A 27 0.49 -10.28 -3.87
C GLU A 27 -0.45 -9.32 -3.15
N ILE A 28 -0.54 -8.06 -3.59
CA ILE A 28 -1.49 -7.11 -3.01
C ILE A 28 -2.92 -7.65 -3.14
N LYS A 29 -3.33 -8.13 -4.33
CA LYS A 29 -4.66 -8.71 -4.51
C LYS A 29 -4.92 -9.89 -3.58
N HIS A 30 -3.92 -10.72 -3.32
CA HIS A 30 -4.01 -11.84 -2.38
C HIS A 30 -4.21 -11.34 -0.95
N LEU A 31 -3.44 -10.33 -0.53
CA LEU A 31 -3.49 -9.73 0.81
C LEU A 31 -4.83 -9.02 1.08
N ILE A 32 -5.19 -8.06 0.24
CA ILE A 32 -6.36 -7.18 0.49
C ILE A 32 -7.64 -7.63 -0.21
N GLY A 33 -7.60 -8.73 -0.97
CA GLY A 33 -8.73 -9.31 -1.69
C GLY A 33 -9.18 -8.54 -2.95
N VAL A 34 -8.54 -7.41 -3.28
CA VAL A 34 -8.91 -6.56 -4.42
C VAL A 34 -7.65 -6.12 -5.17
N LYS A 35 -7.75 -6.06 -6.50
CA LYS A 35 -6.67 -5.56 -7.35
C LYS A 35 -6.49 -4.05 -7.12
N PRO A 36 -5.28 -3.57 -6.78
CA PRO A 36 -5.04 -2.14 -6.65
C PRO A 36 -5.20 -1.45 -8.01
N TYR A 37 -5.79 -0.26 -8.00
CA TYR A 37 -5.96 0.57 -9.19
C TYR A 37 -5.63 2.03 -8.86
N CYS A 38 -4.99 2.73 -9.81
CA CYS A 38 -4.77 4.17 -9.67
C CYS A 38 -5.65 4.89 -10.68
N GLN A 39 -6.16 6.06 -10.27
CA GLN A 39 -6.75 7.00 -11.22
C GLN A 39 -5.69 7.48 -12.23
N LYS A 40 -6.15 7.98 -13.39
CA LYS A 40 -5.25 8.52 -14.42
C LYS A 40 -4.42 9.66 -13.82
N GLY A 41 -3.10 9.59 -14.01
CA GLY A 41 -2.15 10.56 -13.45
C GLY A 41 -1.76 10.32 -11.98
N SER A 42 -2.32 9.30 -11.32
CA SER A 42 -1.93 8.90 -9.96
C SER A 42 -1.10 7.62 -9.98
N ASN A 43 -0.17 7.56 -9.02
CA ASN A 43 0.62 6.37 -8.70
C ASN A 43 0.23 5.76 -7.35
N ILE A 44 -0.82 6.29 -6.72
CA ILE A 44 -1.23 5.94 -5.36
C ILE A 44 -2.59 5.26 -5.42
N TYR A 45 -2.73 4.17 -4.68
CA TYR A 45 -4.00 3.52 -4.36
C TYR A 45 -4.14 3.46 -2.85
N THR A 46 -5.26 3.91 -2.29
CA THR A 46 -5.49 3.93 -0.84
C THR A 46 -6.60 2.95 -0.47
N ARG A 47 -6.43 2.22 0.63
CA ARG A 47 -7.49 1.36 1.19
C ARG A 47 -7.38 1.30 2.71
N GLY A 48 -8.42 1.76 3.40
CA GLY A 48 -8.40 1.89 4.86
C GLY A 48 -7.23 2.78 5.30
N SER A 49 -6.42 2.30 6.24
CA SER A 49 -5.22 3.00 6.73
C SER A 49 -3.94 2.66 5.96
N TRP A 50 -4.05 2.17 4.73
CA TRP A 50 -2.89 1.79 3.91
C TRP A 50 -2.86 2.52 2.58
N GLN A 51 -1.64 2.84 2.16
CA GLN A 51 -1.32 3.44 0.89
C GLN A 51 -0.42 2.50 0.09
N PHE A 52 -0.76 2.26 -1.17
CA PHE A 52 -0.01 1.43 -2.11
C PHE A 52 0.51 2.34 -3.21
N ILE A 53 1.82 2.46 -3.32
CA ILE A 53 2.50 3.42 -4.20
C ILE A 53 3.24 2.65 -5.28
N LYS A 54 2.96 2.93 -6.56
CA LYS A 54 3.76 2.36 -7.66
C LYS A 54 5.19 2.85 -7.55
N ALA A 55 6.13 1.93 -7.43
CA ALA A 55 7.55 2.25 -7.27
C ALA A 55 8.45 1.58 -8.32
N GLY A 56 7.85 0.99 -9.36
CA GLY A 56 8.56 0.45 -10.52
C GLY A 56 7.96 -0.87 -10.99
N GLN A 57 8.83 -1.79 -11.41
CA GLN A 57 8.44 -3.13 -11.85
C GLN A 57 9.13 -4.20 -10.99
N ILE A 58 8.42 -5.30 -10.74
CA ILE A 58 8.99 -6.56 -10.26
C ILE A 58 8.87 -7.54 -11.41
N GLY A 59 9.99 -7.80 -12.09
CA GLY A 59 9.97 -8.51 -13.37
C GLY A 59 9.08 -7.79 -14.38
N GLY A 60 8.05 -8.49 -14.90
CA GLY A 60 7.08 -7.92 -15.85
C GLY A 60 5.86 -7.25 -15.20
N ALA A 61 5.72 -7.28 -13.87
CA ALA A 61 4.56 -6.74 -13.16
C ALA A 61 4.86 -5.37 -12.52
N ILE A 62 3.81 -4.58 -12.23
CA ILE A 62 3.95 -3.36 -11.43
C ILE A 62 4.33 -3.74 -10.00
N GLY A 63 5.39 -3.11 -9.51
CA GLY A 63 5.85 -3.16 -8.12
C GLY A 63 5.28 -2.01 -7.29
N TRP A 64 4.91 -2.31 -6.06
CA TRP A 64 4.22 -1.42 -5.15
C TRP A 64 4.91 -1.39 -3.80
N ILE A 65 5.15 -0.20 -3.27
CA ILE A 65 5.52 0.01 -1.87
C ILE A 65 4.24 0.20 -1.06
N VAL A 66 4.25 -0.28 0.17
CA VAL A 66 3.14 -0.11 1.13
C VAL A 66 3.55 0.86 2.21
N GLU A 67 2.71 1.83 2.49
CA GLU A 67 2.87 2.78 3.58
C GLU A 67 1.61 2.82 4.45
N LYS A 68 1.79 3.02 5.76
CA LYS A 68 0.70 3.22 6.69
C LYS A 68 0.28 4.69 6.65
N ILE A 69 -1.01 4.94 6.43
CA ILE A 69 -1.58 6.28 6.52
C ILE A 69 -1.72 6.61 8.00
N ASN A 70 -0.75 7.34 8.54
CA ASN A 70 -0.87 7.92 9.87
C ASN A 70 -1.82 9.11 9.78
N HIS A 71 -3.01 9.01 10.39
CA HIS A 71 -4.00 10.09 10.44
C HIS A 71 -3.58 11.32 11.27
N GLY A 72 -2.29 11.46 11.58
CA GLY A 72 -1.70 12.60 12.25
C GLY A 72 -0.33 12.88 11.67
N ASN A 73 -0.30 13.71 10.62
CA ASN A 73 0.65 14.79 10.37
C ASN A 73 0.40 15.32 8.95
N LEU A 74 -0.42 16.37 8.86
CA LEU A 74 -0.25 17.37 7.82
C LEU A 74 1.17 17.93 7.99
N THR A 75 2.18 17.34 7.35
CA THR A 75 3.42 18.07 7.09
C THR A 75 3.08 19.07 5.99
N THR A 76 2.55 20.21 6.41
CA THR A 76 2.68 21.45 5.67
C THR A 76 4.17 21.73 5.53
N SER A 77 4.80 21.15 4.51
CA SER A 77 6.05 21.66 3.97
C SER A 77 5.70 22.80 2.99
N ASP A 78 5.10 23.86 3.54
CA ASP A 78 5.04 25.19 2.96
C ASP A 78 5.80 26.12 3.91
N GLU A 79 7.12 25.94 4.01
CA GLU A 79 8.02 27.03 4.39
C GLU A 79 8.64 27.58 3.11
N TYR A 80 7.94 28.52 2.48
CA TYR A 80 8.62 29.60 1.76
C TYR A 80 9.11 30.60 2.81
N LYS A 81 10.43 30.69 2.98
CA LYS A 81 11.12 31.92 3.39
C LYS A 81 12.18 32.25 2.35
#